data_AF-A0A5C6M994-F1
#
_entry.id   AF-A0A5C6M994-F1
#
_cell.length_a   1.000
_cell.length_b   1.000
_cell.length_c   1.000
_cell.angle_alpha   90.00
_cell.angle_beta   90.00
_cell.angle_gamma   90.00
#
_symmetry.space_group_name_H-M   'P 1'
#
loop_
_entity.id
_entity.type
_entity.pdbx_description
1 polymer ?
#
loop_
_entity_poly.entity_id
_entity_poly.type
_entity_poly.pdbx_seq_one_letter_code
_entity_poly.pdbx_strand_id
1 'polypeptide(L)'
;MNNVFKSLMVSFVSLVFFVSSVFSVGADDAFSADKPKVFRYARTTSEKTLDPQAQLDEASGNMIQNLYDGLLEYSYLKRPYQLTPNLLAKMPEVSADKLTLTFELKKGVTFIDDDCFAGGKGRELNADDVIYTLKRFADANINNQSWFFLDGAVVGLNEFRELTKKNKGLDYSKNEIAGVKKIDSHKFTIKLTKANPLALYPFAASSLAIVPREAVEKYKQEFARHPVGTGAFILRSVPRRGEFVLKKNPKYHQTYPTDGEASDKDKGLLADAGKQLPLMDEIRMPLIEEPQPAMLKFLKGELDWIGMDRDNFVKMAGKKPTGEFYLKDEYAKKFGMYTEPFLSIDYILFNMKDPLLFKHILKN
;
A
#
# COMPACT_ATOMS: atom_id res chain seq x y z
N MET A 1 -11.94 -46.71 -62.51
CA MET A 1 -10.84 -47.07 -63.44
C MET A 1 -9.79 -45.98 -63.38
N ASN A 2 -8.63 -46.34 -62.83
CA ASN A 2 -7.27 -45.80 -63.00
C ASN A 2 -7.06 -44.27 -63.07
N ASN A 3 -6.68 -43.72 -61.91
CA ASN A 3 -5.36 -43.17 -61.63
C ASN A 3 -4.50 -42.58 -62.78
N VAL A 4 -4.18 -41.29 -62.63
CA VAL A 4 -2.82 -40.77 -62.29
C VAL A 4 -2.05 -39.90 -63.32
N PHE A 5 -1.56 -38.76 -62.78
CA PHE A 5 -0.37 -37.93 -63.12
C PHE A 5 -0.40 -36.91 -64.28
N LYS A 6 -0.37 -35.60 -63.96
CA LYS A 6 0.84 -34.75 -63.73
C LYS A 6 0.55 -33.25 -63.97
N SER A 7 0.88 -32.49 -62.91
CA SER A 7 1.19 -31.05 -62.78
C SER A 7 1.84 -30.34 -63.99
N LEU A 8 1.50 -29.06 -64.20
CA LEU A 8 2.50 -27.97 -64.29
C LEU A 8 1.88 -26.58 -63.98
N MET A 9 2.63 -25.77 -63.22
CA MET A 9 2.41 -24.37 -62.85
C MET A 9 2.31 -23.42 -64.06
N VAL A 10 1.41 -22.43 -64.01
CA VAL A 10 1.63 -21.06 -64.55
C VAL A 10 0.83 -20.04 -63.74
N SER A 11 1.51 -18.96 -63.34
CA SER A 11 0.99 -17.75 -62.69
C SER A 11 -0.16 -17.08 -63.47
N PHE A 12 -1.15 -16.53 -62.76
CA PHE A 12 -2.06 -15.53 -63.34
C PHE A 12 -2.28 -14.38 -62.36
N VAL A 13 -1.82 -13.19 -62.78
CA VAL A 13 -2.28 -11.89 -62.31
C VAL A 13 -3.71 -11.71 -62.82
N SER A 14 -4.66 -11.34 -61.96
CA SER A 14 -5.97 -10.88 -62.40
C SER A 14 -6.45 -9.74 -61.51
N LEU A 15 -6.54 -8.59 -62.17
CA LEU A 15 -7.13 -7.34 -61.76
C LEU A 15 -8.66 -7.52 -61.63
N VAL A 16 -9.23 -7.19 -60.46
CA VAL A 16 -10.68 -7.04 -60.30
C VAL A 16 -10.95 -5.67 -59.67
N PHE A 17 -11.64 -4.82 -60.43
CA PHE A 17 -12.25 -3.58 -59.99
C PHE A 17 -13.25 -3.84 -58.86
N PHE A 18 -13.15 -3.09 -57.76
CA PHE A 18 -14.25 -2.98 -56.80
C PHE A 18 -14.62 -1.52 -56.58
N VAL A 19 -15.94 -1.30 -56.63
CA VAL A 19 -16.65 -0.04 -56.67
C VAL A 19 -16.51 0.71 -55.34
N SER A 20 -16.32 2.01 -55.46
CA SER A 20 -16.26 2.99 -54.37
C SER A 20 -17.63 3.17 -53.68
N SER A 21 -17.73 2.74 -52.43
CA SER A 21 -18.73 3.21 -51.47
C SER A 21 -18.04 4.07 -50.41
N VAL A 22 -18.29 5.37 -50.48
CA VAL A 22 -17.86 6.38 -49.50
C VAL A 22 -18.62 6.13 -48.19
N PHE A 23 -17.99 5.47 -47.24
CA PHE A 23 -18.36 5.58 -45.83
C PHE A 23 -17.59 6.75 -45.24
N SER A 24 -18.31 7.84 -44.98
CA SER A 24 -17.83 8.96 -44.18
C SER A 24 -17.69 8.49 -42.73
N VAL A 25 -16.52 7.96 -42.37
CA VAL A 25 -16.13 7.78 -40.97
C VAL A 25 -15.78 9.16 -40.45
N GLY A 26 -16.67 9.68 -39.60
CA GLY A 26 -16.47 10.92 -38.89
C GLY A 26 -15.27 10.84 -37.97
N ALA A 27 -14.53 11.96 -37.94
CA ALA A 27 -13.63 12.41 -36.89
C ALA A 27 -12.79 11.30 -36.23
N ASP A 28 -11.57 11.14 -36.75
CA ASP A 28 -10.42 10.72 -35.95
C ASP A 28 -10.23 11.74 -34.81
N ASP A 29 -10.95 11.54 -33.70
CA ASP A 29 -10.44 11.92 -32.38
C ASP A 29 -9.27 10.98 -32.11
N ALA A 30 -8.13 11.35 -32.67
CA ALA A 30 -6.83 10.85 -32.27
C ALA A 30 -6.61 11.26 -30.81
N PHE A 31 -7.16 10.49 -29.87
CA PHE A 31 -6.57 10.35 -28.55
C PHE A 31 -5.18 9.77 -28.79
N SER A 32 -4.18 10.65 -28.87
CA SER A 32 -2.82 10.31 -28.50
C SER A 32 -2.87 9.86 -27.05
N ALA A 33 -3.16 8.58 -26.82
CA ALA A 33 -2.98 7.97 -25.52
C ALA A 33 -1.46 7.93 -25.31
N ASP A 34 -0.93 8.94 -24.64
CA ASP A 34 0.41 8.89 -24.07
C ASP A 34 0.60 7.52 -23.43
N LYS A 35 1.74 6.88 -23.70
CA LYS A 35 2.08 5.61 -23.06
C LYS A 35 1.92 5.77 -21.55
N PRO A 36 1.30 4.81 -20.84
CA PRO A 36 1.04 4.94 -19.42
C PRO A 36 2.34 5.23 -18.67
N LYS A 37 2.29 6.13 -17.68
CA LYS A 37 3.41 6.39 -16.77
C LYS A 37 3.55 5.20 -15.83
N VAL A 38 4.50 4.34 -16.13
CA VAL A 38 4.76 3.11 -15.37
C VAL A 38 6.00 3.28 -14.52
N PHE A 39 5.88 3.03 -13.22
CA PHE A 39 7.01 2.90 -12.29
C PHE A 39 7.29 1.42 -12.02
N ARG A 40 8.54 1.00 -12.21
CA ARG A 40 8.98 -0.39 -12.08
C ARG A 40 10.01 -0.52 -10.98
N TYR A 41 9.75 -1.38 -10.00
CA TYR A 41 10.76 -1.73 -9.00
C TYR A 41 10.62 -3.18 -8.59
N ALA A 42 11.74 -3.83 -8.25
CA ALA A 42 11.72 -5.23 -7.87
C ALA A 42 11.30 -5.39 -6.40
N ARG A 43 10.47 -6.41 -6.14
CA ARG A 43 10.26 -6.93 -4.79
C ARG A 43 11.30 -8.01 -4.55
N THR A 44 11.91 -8.02 -3.37
CA THR A 44 12.92 -9.02 -2.98
C THR A 44 12.31 -10.19 -2.21
N THR A 45 11.08 -10.04 -1.72
CA THR A 45 10.35 -11.08 -1.00
C THR A 45 8.88 -11.07 -1.41
N SER A 46 8.23 -12.23 -1.25
CA SER A 46 6.79 -12.36 -1.45
C SER A 46 6.04 -11.86 -0.22
N GLU A 47 4.94 -11.14 -0.45
CA GLU A 47 3.95 -10.80 0.57
C GLU A 47 3.27 -12.07 1.12
N LYS A 48 2.97 -12.07 2.42
CA LYS A 48 2.28 -13.18 3.07
C LYS A 48 0.77 -13.04 2.96
N THR A 49 0.28 -11.80 2.96
CA THR A 49 -1.14 -11.46 2.95
C THR A 49 -1.35 -10.02 2.48
N LEU A 50 -2.50 -9.73 1.88
CA LEU A 50 -2.98 -8.36 1.62
C LEU A 50 -4.14 -7.97 2.54
N ASP A 51 -4.38 -8.75 3.60
CA ASP A 51 -5.28 -8.39 4.69
C ASP A 51 -4.55 -7.48 5.70
N PRO A 52 -4.99 -6.21 5.86
CA PRO A 52 -4.37 -5.28 6.80
C PRO A 52 -4.26 -5.81 8.24
N GLN A 53 -5.29 -6.46 8.78
CA GLN A 53 -5.28 -6.87 10.19
C GLN A 53 -4.57 -8.21 10.45
N ALA A 54 -4.14 -8.93 9.41
CA ALA A 54 -3.46 -10.23 9.53
C ALA A 54 -1.96 -10.20 9.20
N GLN A 55 -1.39 -9.00 9.01
CA GLN A 55 0.02 -8.80 8.64
C GLN A 55 0.88 -8.30 9.81
N LEU A 56 2.16 -8.64 9.77
CA LEU A 56 3.25 -7.98 10.51
C LEU A 56 4.57 -8.28 9.77
N ASP A 57 4.69 -7.76 8.54
CA ASP A 57 5.91 -7.86 7.75
C ASP A 57 5.99 -6.71 6.73
N GLU A 58 7.20 -6.37 6.32
CA GLU A 58 7.46 -5.23 5.44
C GLU A 58 6.86 -5.42 4.04
N ALA A 59 6.98 -6.63 3.45
CA ALA A 59 6.51 -6.89 2.08
C ALA A 59 4.98 -6.73 1.97
N SER A 60 4.24 -7.33 2.90
CA SER A 60 2.79 -7.17 3.00
C SER A 60 2.41 -5.72 3.30
N GLY A 61 3.09 -5.09 4.27
CA GLY A 61 2.85 -3.70 4.67
C GLY A 61 3.00 -2.69 3.53
N ASN A 62 4.08 -2.79 2.75
CA ASN A 62 4.35 -1.91 1.60
C ASN A 62 3.27 -2.06 0.52
N MET A 63 2.79 -3.28 0.26
CA MET A 63 1.68 -3.49 -0.66
C MET A 63 0.38 -2.88 -0.13
N ILE A 64 0.08 -3.12 1.15
CA ILE A 64 -1.17 -2.66 1.79
C ILE A 64 -1.29 -1.13 1.79
N GLN A 65 -0.20 -0.39 2.04
CA GLN A 65 -0.22 1.08 2.03
C GLN A 65 -0.55 1.68 0.65
N ASN A 66 -0.34 0.94 -0.44
CA ASN A 66 -0.77 1.37 -1.78
C ASN A 66 -2.27 1.13 -2.03
N LEU A 67 -2.87 0.18 -1.30
CA LEU A 67 -4.20 -0.38 -1.57
C LEU A 67 -5.27 0.13 -0.58
N TYR A 68 -4.86 0.47 0.64
CA TYR A 68 -5.72 0.90 1.73
C TYR A 68 -5.15 2.15 2.41
N ASP A 69 -6.03 2.98 2.96
CA ASP A 69 -5.63 4.12 3.79
C ASP A 69 -5.92 3.87 5.28
N GLY A 70 -5.04 4.40 6.13
CA GLY A 70 -5.29 4.59 7.56
C GLY A 70 -6.02 5.90 7.85
N LEU A 71 -6.43 6.10 9.11
CA LEU A 71 -7.03 7.39 9.51
C LEU A 71 -6.01 8.53 9.45
N LEU A 72 -4.77 8.22 9.83
CA LEU A 72 -3.63 9.11 9.80
C LEU A 72 -2.54 8.55 8.89
N GLU A 73 -1.58 9.37 8.55
CA GLU A 73 -0.33 8.99 7.90
C GLU A 73 0.80 9.90 8.37
N TYR A 74 2.02 9.73 7.84
CA TYR A 74 3.13 10.63 8.09
C TYR A 74 3.35 11.59 6.92
N SER A 75 3.56 12.86 7.25
CA SER A 75 4.05 13.84 6.28
C SER A 75 5.48 13.49 5.86
N TYR A 76 5.65 12.98 4.65
CA TYR A 76 6.95 12.53 4.13
C TYR A 76 7.89 13.67 3.71
N LEU A 77 7.42 14.93 3.68
CA LEU A 77 8.24 16.14 3.44
C LEU A 77 8.46 17.01 4.70
N LYS A 78 8.08 16.55 5.90
CA LYS A 78 8.35 17.27 7.16
C LYS A 78 9.38 16.52 8.00
N ARG A 79 10.33 17.26 8.61
CA ARG A 79 11.34 16.68 9.51
C ARG A 79 11.40 17.49 10.82
N PRO A 80 11.19 16.87 12.00
CA PRO A 80 10.90 15.45 12.23
C PRO A 80 9.57 15.02 11.59
N TYR A 81 9.41 13.71 11.34
CA TYR A 81 8.17 13.17 10.80
C TYR A 81 6.99 13.53 11.70
N GLN A 82 5.90 13.98 11.09
CA GLN A 82 4.68 14.41 11.78
C GLN A 82 3.48 13.64 11.26
N LEU A 83 2.58 13.25 12.17
CA LEU A 83 1.29 12.70 11.79
C LEU A 83 0.45 13.77 11.09
N THR A 84 -0.22 13.37 10.02
CA THR A 84 -1.15 14.21 9.25
C THR A 84 -2.42 13.43 8.92
N PRO A 85 -3.57 14.10 8.71
CA PRO A 85 -4.82 13.45 8.34
C PRO A 85 -4.75 12.75 6.97
N ASN A 86 -5.05 11.44 6.94
CA ASN A 86 -5.23 10.69 5.69
C ASN A 86 -6.73 10.54 5.38
N LEU A 87 -7.47 9.67 6.06
CA LEU A 87 -8.94 9.57 5.93
C LEU A 87 -9.71 10.58 6.79
N LEU A 88 -9.02 11.34 7.64
CA LEU A 88 -9.63 12.34 8.50
C LEU A 88 -9.65 13.73 7.86
N ALA A 89 -10.67 14.53 8.18
CA ALA A 89 -10.76 15.92 7.74
C ALA A 89 -9.74 16.83 8.45
N LYS A 90 -9.35 16.47 9.67
CA LYS A 90 -8.37 17.16 10.53
C LYS A 90 -7.78 16.20 11.56
N MET A 91 -6.74 16.63 12.26
CA MET A 91 -6.21 15.85 13.39
C MET A 91 -7.29 15.65 14.46
N PRO A 92 -7.33 14.50 15.16
CA PRO A 92 -8.33 14.24 16.19
C PRO A 92 -8.29 15.26 17.32
N GLU A 93 -9.47 15.70 17.78
CA GLU A 93 -9.58 16.59 18.94
C GLU A 93 -9.38 15.78 20.22
N VAL A 94 -8.51 16.27 21.10
CA VAL A 94 -8.21 15.64 22.39
C VAL A 94 -8.93 16.41 23.48
N SER A 95 -9.80 15.73 24.23
CA SER A 95 -10.49 16.28 25.40
C SER A 95 -9.52 16.74 26.51
N ALA A 96 -9.99 17.61 27.40
CA ALA A 96 -9.17 18.23 28.45
C ALA A 96 -8.53 17.20 29.43
N ASP A 97 -9.22 16.08 29.69
CA ASP A 97 -8.69 14.98 30.52
C ASP A 97 -7.72 14.07 29.76
N LYS A 98 -7.53 14.29 28.45
CA LYS A 98 -6.69 13.51 27.53
C LYS A 98 -7.13 12.06 27.39
N LEU A 99 -8.38 11.75 27.70
CA LEU A 99 -8.92 10.39 27.63
C LEU A 99 -9.83 10.19 26.43
N THR A 100 -10.51 11.22 25.93
CA THR A 100 -11.38 11.09 24.76
C THR A 100 -10.76 11.75 23.53
N LEU A 101 -10.64 10.97 22.46
CA LEU A 101 -10.23 11.38 21.12
C LEU A 101 -11.47 11.46 20.22
N THR A 102 -11.68 12.59 19.54
CA THR A 102 -12.78 12.79 18.59
C THR A 102 -12.25 12.84 17.17
N PHE A 103 -12.76 11.95 16.33
CA PHE A 103 -12.34 11.79 14.94
C PHE A 103 -13.44 12.27 14.00
N GLU A 104 -13.04 12.94 12.92
CA GLU A 104 -13.91 13.43 11.86
C GLU A 104 -13.35 12.98 10.51
N LEU A 105 -14.12 12.18 9.77
CA LEU A 105 -13.76 11.59 8.48
C LEU A 105 -13.93 12.61 7.35
N LYS A 106 -13.08 12.51 6.33
CA LYS A 106 -13.30 13.19 5.04
C LYS A 106 -14.61 12.67 4.42
N LYS A 107 -15.35 13.58 3.79
CA LYS A 107 -16.51 13.21 2.98
C LYS A 107 -16.07 12.87 1.57
N GLY A 108 -16.83 12.01 0.90
CA GLY A 108 -16.63 11.65 -0.52
C GLY A 108 -15.48 10.68 -0.78
N VAL A 109 -14.82 10.13 0.25
CA VAL A 109 -13.85 9.05 0.07
C VAL A 109 -14.61 7.75 -0.15
N THR A 110 -14.38 7.08 -1.28
CA THR A 110 -15.08 5.83 -1.62
C THR A 110 -14.11 4.65 -1.65
N PHE A 111 -14.59 3.48 -1.23
CA PHE A 111 -13.91 2.23 -1.58
C PHE A 111 -13.86 2.03 -3.09
N ILE A 112 -12.90 1.25 -3.57
CA ILE A 112 -12.84 0.86 -4.97
C ILE A 112 -14.09 0.09 -5.40
N ASP A 113 -14.41 0.14 -6.69
CA ASP A 113 -15.47 -0.66 -7.28
C ASP A 113 -15.11 -2.15 -7.18
N ASP A 114 -16.03 -2.94 -6.62
CA ASP A 114 -15.84 -4.37 -6.39
C ASP A 114 -17.19 -5.07 -6.23
N ASP A 115 -17.26 -6.34 -6.63
CA ASP A 115 -18.48 -7.15 -6.59
C ASP A 115 -19.04 -7.36 -5.17
N CYS A 116 -18.27 -7.07 -4.11
CA CYS A 116 -18.79 -7.10 -2.74
C CYS A 116 -19.86 -6.05 -2.46
N PHE A 117 -19.89 -4.97 -3.24
CA PHE A 117 -20.89 -3.92 -3.10
C PHE A 117 -22.08 -4.13 -4.03
N ALA A 118 -23.21 -3.50 -3.68
CA ALA A 118 -24.40 -3.51 -4.51
C ALA A 118 -24.10 -2.95 -5.91
N GLY A 119 -24.38 -3.74 -6.95
CA GLY A 119 -24.10 -3.37 -8.35
C GLY A 119 -22.62 -3.26 -8.71
N GLY A 120 -21.71 -3.79 -7.88
CA GLY A 120 -20.27 -3.73 -8.12
C GLY A 120 -19.66 -2.34 -7.94
N LYS A 121 -20.38 -1.40 -7.31
CA LYS A 121 -19.96 -0.01 -7.15
C LYS A 121 -19.56 0.29 -5.73
N GLY A 122 -18.32 0.76 -5.55
CA GLY A 122 -17.80 1.16 -4.26
C GLY A 122 -18.63 2.28 -3.66
N ARG A 123 -18.96 2.16 -2.38
CA ARG A 123 -19.68 3.19 -1.61
C ARG A 123 -18.72 4.09 -0.84
N GLU A 124 -19.26 5.18 -0.31
CA GLU A 124 -18.54 6.06 0.60
C GLU A 124 -18.13 5.33 1.89
N LEU A 125 -16.90 5.58 2.32
CA LEU A 125 -16.38 5.18 3.63
C LEU A 125 -17.05 6.01 4.72
N ASN A 126 -17.42 5.38 5.82
CA ASN A 126 -18.07 6.04 6.94
C ASN A 126 -17.58 5.50 8.30
N ALA A 127 -18.11 6.06 9.40
CA ALA A 127 -17.72 5.71 10.76
C ALA A 127 -17.97 4.23 11.11
N ASP A 128 -18.95 3.57 10.48
CA ASP A 128 -19.21 2.14 10.72
C ASP A 128 -18.07 1.27 10.20
N ASP A 129 -17.41 1.66 9.10
CA ASP A 129 -16.23 0.95 8.57
C ASP A 129 -15.06 1.02 9.54
N VAL A 130 -14.88 2.17 10.17
CA VAL A 130 -13.82 2.37 11.16
C VAL A 130 -14.10 1.54 12.41
N ILE A 131 -15.33 1.58 12.91
CA ILE A 131 -15.73 0.80 14.09
C ILE A 131 -15.65 -0.71 13.79
N TYR A 132 -16.07 -1.14 12.60
CA TYR A 132 -15.92 -2.51 12.14
C TYR A 132 -14.44 -2.92 12.09
N THR A 133 -13.58 -2.07 11.52
CA THR A 133 -12.13 -2.29 11.44
C THR A 133 -11.52 -2.43 12.83
N LEU A 134 -11.90 -1.58 13.80
CA LEU A 134 -11.43 -1.68 15.18
C LEU A 134 -11.87 -2.97 15.89
N LYS A 135 -13.14 -3.37 15.70
CA LYS A 135 -13.65 -4.65 16.21
C LYS A 135 -12.90 -5.83 15.58
N ARG A 136 -12.67 -5.78 14.26
CA ARG A 136 -11.90 -6.78 13.52
C ARG A 136 -10.46 -6.86 14.04
N PHE A 137 -9.79 -5.72 14.20
CA PHE A 137 -8.45 -5.66 14.77
C PHE A 137 -8.38 -6.28 16.18
N ALA A 138 -9.43 -6.11 16.99
CA ALA A 138 -9.52 -6.71 18.32
C ALA A 138 -9.86 -8.21 18.31
N ASP A 139 -10.44 -8.77 17.26
CA ASP A 139 -10.82 -10.17 17.21
C ASP A 139 -9.59 -11.10 17.35
N ALA A 140 -9.63 -11.97 18.36
CA ALA A 140 -8.54 -12.90 18.63
C ALA A 140 -8.49 -14.11 17.68
N ASN A 141 -9.52 -14.31 16.87
CA ASN A 141 -9.55 -15.35 15.84
C ASN A 141 -8.91 -14.88 14.53
N ILE A 142 -8.61 -13.60 14.42
CA ILE A 142 -7.74 -13.06 13.38
C ILE A 142 -6.32 -13.16 13.92
N ASN A 143 -5.41 -13.71 13.13
CA ASN A 143 -3.99 -13.85 13.48
C ASN A 143 -3.29 -12.47 13.47
N ASN A 144 -3.79 -11.54 14.29
CA ASN A 144 -3.34 -10.17 14.37
C ASN A 144 -2.10 -10.10 15.26
N GLN A 145 -0.93 -10.18 14.63
CA GLN A 145 0.37 -10.02 15.28
C GLN A 145 0.63 -8.56 15.71
N SER A 146 -0.12 -7.61 15.16
CA SER A 146 -0.05 -6.18 15.45
C SER A 146 -0.87 -5.74 16.67
N TRP A 147 -1.53 -6.67 17.40
CA TRP A 147 -2.42 -6.36 18.53
C TRP A 147 -1.79 -5.43 19.59
N PHE A 148 -0.47 -5.52 19.79
CA PHE A 148 0.29 -4.70 20.74
C PHE A 148 0.10 -3.19 20.55
N PHE A 149 -0.32 -2.72 19.37
CA PHE A 149 -0.62 -1.30 19.15
C PHE A 149 -1.79 -0.77 19.99
N LEU A 150 -2.81 -1.60 20.25
CA LEU A 150 -4.03 -1.18 20.96
C LEU A 150 -4.26 -1.95 22.27
N ASP A 151 -3.34 -2.85 22.64
CA ASP A 151 -3.46 -3.66 23.85
C ASP A 151 -3.55 -2.78 25.11
N GLY A 152 -4.70 -2.84 25.77
CA GLY A 152 -5.00 -2.04 26.96
C GLY A 152 -5.15 -0.55 26.70
N ALA A 153 -5.22 -0.10 25.44
CA ALA A 153 -5.26 1.33 25.08
C ALA A 153 -6.66 1.92 25.13
N VAL A 154 -7.69 1.15 24.72
CA VAL A 154 -9.07 1.62 24.54
C VAL A 154 -10.01 0.92 25.52
N VAL A 155 -10.87 1.69 26.19
CA VAL A 155 -11.84 1.16 27.17
C VAL A 155 -12.75 0.13 26.48
N GLY A 156 -12.83 -1.09 27.01
CA GLY A 156 -13.70 -2.15 26.48
C GLY A 156 -13.10 -2.96 25.32
N LEU A 157 -11.97 -2.56 24.73
CA LEU A 157 -11.44 -3.21 23.52
C LEU A 157 -10.79 -4.56 23.84
N ASN A 158 -10.10 -4.66 24.98
CA ASN A 158 -9.53 -5.93 25.46
C ASN A 158 -10.63 -6.91 25.88
N GLU A 159 -11.69 -6.41 26.52
CA GLU A 159 -12.86 -7.20 26.89
C GLU A 159 -13.56 -7.76 25.65
N PHE A 160 -13.68 -6.95 24.58
CA PHE A 160 -14.18 -7.40 23.29
C PHE A 160 -13.28 -8.50 22.70
N ARG A 161 -11.95 -8.33 22.75
CA ARG A 161 -11.01 -9.37 22.32
C ARG A 161 -11.20 -10.68 23.09
N GLU A 162 -11.32 -10.64 24.43
CA GLU A 162 -11.59 -11.83 25.24
C GLU A 162 -12.94 -12.48 24.91
N LEU A 163 -13.97 -11.68 24.59
CA LEU A 163 -15.26 -12.18 24.15
C LEU A 163 -15.14 -12.97 22.83
N THR A 164 -14.37 -12.48 21.86
CA THR A 164 -14.15 -13.17 20.58
C THR A 164 -13.36 -14.48 20.74
N LYS A 165 -12.40 -14.55 21.69
CA LYS A 165 -11.69 -15.81 22.00
C LYS A 165 -12.63 -16.94 22.39
N LYS A 166 -13.67 -16.59 23.15
CA LYS A 166 -14.68 -17.56 23.65
C LYS A 166 -15.77 -17.87 22.62
N ASN A 167 -15.97 -16.99 21.64
CA ASN A 167 -17.07 -17.07 20.68
C ASN A 167 -16.55 -16.87 19.25
N LYS A 168 -16.18 -17.97 18.59
CA LYS A 168 -15.80 -17.93 17.17
C LYS A 168 -16.98 -17.49 16.31
N GLY A 169 -16.77 -16.53 15.41
CA GLY A 169 -17.82 -16.01 14.54
C GLY A 169 -18.80 -15.06 15.23
N LEU A 170 -18.37 -14.39 16.31
CA LEU A 170 -19.15 -13.37 17.00
C LEU A 170 -19.67 -12.30 16.01
N ASP A 171 -20.96 -12.01 16.06
CA ASP A 171 -21.56 -10.92 15.27
C ASP A 171 -21.16 -9.57 15.87
N TYR A 172 -20.25 -8.87 15.19
CA TYR A 172 -19.74 -7.56 15.62
C TYR A 172 -20.84 -6.50 15.73
N SER A 173 -21.94 -6.62 14.97
CA SER A 173 -23.01 -5.62 14.99
C SER A 173 -23.81 -5.63 16.30
N LYS A 174 -23.80 -6.74 17.02
CA LYS A 174 -24.52 -6.93 18.29
C LYS A 174 -23.67 -6.69 19.53
N ASN A 175 -22.39 -6.39 19.34
CA ASN A 175 -21.43 -6.28 20.43
C ASN A 175 -20.69 -4.95 20.33
N GLU A 176 -20.93 -4.07 21.29
CA GLU A 176 -20.30 -2.75 21.37
C GLU A 176 -18.97 -2.80 22.12
N ILE A 177 -18.12 -1.82 21.85
CA ILE A 177 -16.90 -1.57 22.63
C ILE A 177 -17.18 -0.31 23.45
N ALA A 178 -17.14 -0.41 24.78
CA ALA A 178 -17.56 0.68 25.68
C ALA A 178 -16.87 2.03 25.41
N GLY A 179 -15.61 2.00 24.98
CA GLY A 179 -14.82 3.19 24.65
C GLY A 179 -14.99 3.69 23.21
N VAL A 180 -15.74 3.02 22.35
CA VAL A 180 -15.91 3.43 20.95
C VAL A 180 -17.36 3.83 20.73
N LYS A 181 -17.59 5.09 20.38
CA LYS A 181 -18.93 5.63 20.18
C LYS A 181 -19.04 6.31 18.82
N LYS A 182 -20.01 5.87 18.02
CA LYS A 182 -20.44 6.59 16.81
C LYS A 182 -21.21 7.85 17.23
N ILE A 183 -20.87 9.00 16.64
CA ILE A 183 -21.66 10.23 16.78
C ILE A 183 -22.61 10.35 15.58
N ASP A 184 -22.07 10.22 14.37
CA ASP A 184 -22.81 10.24 13.11
C ASP A 184 -22.08 9.43 12.02
N SER A 185 -22.42 9.62 10.74
CA SER A 185 -21.79 8.91 9.62
C SER A 185 -20.31 9.22 9.42
N HIS A 186 -19.84 10.40 9.84
CA HIS A 186 -18.45 10.84 9.63
C HIS A 186 -17.73 11.18 10.93
N LYS A 187 -18.40 11.09 12.09
CA LYS A 187 -17.82 11.44 13.38
C LYS A 187 -17.97 10.31 14.40
N PHE A 188 -16.90 10.03 15.12
CA PHE A 188 -16.88 9.05 16.20
C PHE A 188 -15.85 9.43 17.29
N THR A 189 -15.93 8.78 18.45
CA THR A 189 -14.99 8.99 19.54
C THR A 189 -14.38 7.68 20.01
N ILE A 190 -13.12 7.75 20.45
CA ILE A 190 -12.42 6.68 21.15
C ILE A 190 -12.01 7.17 22.53
N LYS A 191 -12.41 6.45 23.57
CA LYS A 191 -12.02 6.67 24.96
C LYS A 191 -10.87 5.75 25.34
N LEU A 192 -9.76 6.36 25.70
CA LEU A 192 -8.54 5.73 26.18
C LEU A 192 -8.70 5.28 27.63
N THR A 193 -7.99 4.22 28.00
CA THR A 193 -7.91 3.73 29.40
C THR A 193 -7.05 4.66 30.28
N LYS A 194 -6.08 5.35 29.67
CA LYS A 194 -5.19 6.33 30.30
C LYS A 194 -4.73 7.37 29.29
N ALA A 195 -4.35 8.55 29.77
CA ALA A 195 -3.74 9.58 28.94
C ALA A 195 -2.43 9.04 28.33
N ASN A 196 -2.31 9.12 27.01
CA ASN A 196 -1.12 8.65 26.30
C ASN A 196 -0.83 9.57 25.10
N PRO A 197 0.30 10.29 25.08
CA PRO A 197 0.66 11.19 23.97
C PRO A 197 0.93 10.43 22.65
N LEU A 198 1.15 9.11 22.71
CA LEU A 198 1.39 8.26 21.54
C LEU A 198 0.11 7.60 21.00
N ALA A 199 -1.06 7.89 21.58
CA ALA A 199 -2.32 7.20 21.25
C ALA A 199 -2.75 7.34 19.78
N LEU A 200 -2.24 8.34 19.05
CA LEU A 200 -2.58 8.57 17.65
C LEU A 200 -1.72 7.76 16.66
N TYR A 201 -0.51 7.38 17.04
CA TYR A 201 0.45 6.72 16.16
C TYR A 201 -0.03 5.37 15.58
N PRO A 202 -0.76 4.52 16.35
CA PRO A 202 -1.36 3.31 15.79
C PRO A 202 -2.22 3.55 14.56
N PHE A 203 -2.96 4.67 14.49
CA PHE A 203 -3.89 4.94 13.38
C PHE A 203 -3.21 5.35 12.07
N ALA A 204 -1.87 5.45 12.06
CA ALA A 204 -1.05 5.57 10.86
C ALA A 204 -0.40 4.24 10.43
N ALA A 205 -0.53 3.18 11.22
CA ALA A 205 0.00 1.87 10.86
C ALA A 205 -0.89 1.21 9.79
N SER A 206 -0.27 0.56 8.80
CA SER A 206 -0.98 -0.17 7.75
C SER A 206 -1.85 -1.30 8.28
N SER A 207 -1.56 -1.85 9.46
CA SER A 207 -2.41 -2.88 10.09
C SER A 207 -3.74 -2.37 10.63
N LEU A 208 -3.88 -1.05 10.78
CA LEU A 208 -5.12 -0.36 11.16
C LEU A 208 -5.77 0.36 9.97
N ALA A 209 -5.34 0.07 8.73
CA ALA A 209 -5.99 0.58 7.53
C ALA A 209 -7.46 0.11 7.46
N ILE A 210 -8.33 0.99 6.98
CA ILE A 210 -9.79 0.79 7.04
C ILE A 210 -10.24 -0.19 5.96
N VAL A 211 -11.04 -1.18 6.38
CA VAL A 211 -11.56 -2.23 5.50
C VAL A 211 -13.10 -2.22 5.48
N PRO A 212 -13.75 -2.45 4.32
CA PRO A 212 -15.20 -2.55 4.24
C PRO A 212 -15.66 -3.93 4.71
N ARG A 213 -16.71 -3.95 5.54
CA ARG A 213 -17.32 -5.19 6.06
C ARG A 213 -17.74 -6.13 4.94
N GLU A 214 -18.29 -5.58 3.87
CA GLU A 214 -18.83 -6.30 2.73
C GLU A 214 -17.76 -7.18 2.06
N ALA A 215 -16.55 -6.64 1.85
CA ALA A 215 -15.46 -7.40 1.24
C ALA A 215 -14.97 -8.52 2.17
N VAL A 216 -14.82 -8.22 3.46
CA VAL A 216 -14.38 -9.22 4.45
C VAL A 216 -15.37 -10.37 4.54
N GLU A 217 -16.68 -10.07 4.60
CA GLU A 217 -17.72 -11.10 4.71
C GLU A 217 -17.91 -11.90 3.42
N LYS A 218 -17.81 -11.25 2.26
CA LYS A 218 -17.92 -11.91 0.95
C LYS A 218 -16.75 -12.83 0.68
N TYR A 219 -15.52 -12.33 0.84
CA TYR A 219 -14.31 -13.06 0.42
C TYR A 219 -13.74 -13.95 1.52
N LYS A 220 -14.03 -13.69 2.79
CA LYS A 220 -13.59 -14.50 3.94
C LYS A 220 -12.06 -14.71 3.89
N GLN A 221 -11.60 -15.96 3.75
CA GLN A 221 -10.17 -16.27 3.67
C GLN A 221 -9.51 -15.71 2.40
N GLU A 222 -10.26 -15.58 1.30
CA GLU A 222 -9.76 -15.00 0.05
C GLU A 222 -9.63 -13.47 0.13
N PHE A 223 -10.13 -12.82 1.19
CA PHE A 223 -9.96 -11.38 1.40
C PHE A 223 -8.48 -10.97 1.38
N ALA A 224 -7.60 -11.84 1.90
CA ALA A 224 -6.14 -11.69 1.87
C ALA A 224 -5.53 -11.60 0.45
N ARG A 225 -6.32 -11.85 -0.60
CA ARG A 225 -5.93 -11.78 -2.01
C ARG A 225 -6.85 -10.89 -2.86
N HIS A 226 -7.90 -10.35 -2.26
CA HIS A 226 -8.89 -9.49 -2.92
C HIS A 226 -8.98 -8.16 -2.15
N PRO A 227 -7.94 -7.31 -2.27
CA PRO A 227 -7.91 -6.07 -1.52
C PRO A 227 -8.97 -5.09 -2.02
N VAL A 228 -9.83 -4.63 -1.11
CA VAL A 228 -10.87 -3.63 -1.38
C VAL A 228 -10.71 -2.49 -0.40
N GLY A 229 -9.98 -1.45 -0.82
CA GLY A 229 -9.62 -0.31 0.03
C GLY A 229 -9.94 1.03 -0.63
N THR A 230 -9.37 2.09 -0.07
CA THR A 230 -9.49 3.49 -0.56
C THR A 230 -8.18 4.03 -1.14
N GLY A 231 -7.13 3.20 -1.20
CA GLY A 231 -5.76 3.62 -1.49
C GLY A 231 -5.53 4.15 -2.90
N ALA A 232 -4.31 4.63 -3.13
CA ALA A 232 -3.91 5.28 -4.38
C ALA A 232 -3.92 4.34 -5.59
N PHE A 233 -3.78 3.03 -5.37
CA PHE A 233 -3.76 2.04 -6.44
C PHE A 233 -4.71 0.85 -6.17
N ILE A 234 -5.06 0.16 -7.25
CA ILE A 234 -5.93 -0.99 -7.31
C ILE A 234 -5.11 -2.19 -7.79
N LEU A 235 -5.23 -3.31 -7.10
CA LEU A 235 -4.61 -4.55 -7.55
C LEU A 235 -5.37 -5.11 -8.76
N ARG A 236 -4.73 -5.15 -9.94
CA ARG A 236 -5.39 -5.63 -11.17
C ARG A 236 -5.55 -7.15 -11.22
N SER A 237 -4.55 -7.88 -10.72
CA SER A 237 -4.57 -9.34 -10.61
C SER A 237 -3.33 -9.83 -9.87
N VAL A 238 -3.47 -10.83 -9.00
CA VAL A 238 -2.31 -11.60 -8.52
C VAL A 238 -1.74 -12.39 -9.71
N PRO A 239 -0.50 -12.14 -10.14
CA PRO A 239 0.08 -12.76 -11.33
C PRO A 239 0.32 -14.26 -11.16
N ARG A 240 0.04 -15.05 -12.21
CA ARG A 240 0.55 -16.42 -12.33
C ARG A 240 2.08 -16.51 -12.53
N ARG A 241 2.77 -15.37 -12.70
CA ARG A 241 4.20 -15.25 -13.07
C ARG A 241 5.03 -14.36 -12.13
N GLY A 242 4.54 -14.06 -10.92
CA GLY A 242 5.33 -13.37 -9.88
C GLY A 242 5.50 -11.84 -10.01
N GLU A 243 4.87 -11.18 -10.98
CA GLU A 243 4.86 -9.70 -11.12
C GLU A 243 3.55 -9.04 -10.65
N PHE A 244 3.59 -8.28 -9.56
CA PHE A 244 2.43 -7.48 -9.17
C PHE A 244 2.25 -6.29 -10.09
N VAL A 245 0.99 -6.02 -10.46
CA VAL A 245 0.62 -4.86 -11.26
C VAL A 245 -0.48 -4.10 -10.52
N LEU A 246 -0.13 -2.90 -10.04
CA LEU A 246 -1.06 -1.99 -9.41
C LEU A 246 -1.42 -0.88 -10.40
N LYS A 247 -2.71 -0.61 -10.55
CA LYS A 247 -3.22 0.47 -11.42
C LYS A 247 -3.71 1.64 -10.62
N LYS A 248 -3.54 2.85 -11.13
CA LYS A 248 -4.07 4.06 -10.50
C LYS A 248 -5.54 3.91 -10.11
N ASN A 249 -5.88 4.29 -8.88
CA ASN A 249 -7.25 4.52 -8.45
C ASN A 249 -7.68 5.91 -8.96
N PRO A 250 -8.59 6.01 -9.94
CA PRO A 250 -9.02 7.30 -10.48
C PRO A 250 -9.84 8.13 -9.47
N LYS A 251 -10.35 7.50 -8.40
CA LYS A 251 -11.13 8.15 -7.33
C LYS A 251 -10.29 8.43 -6.08
N TYR A 252 -8.95 8.36 -6.18
CA TYR A 252 -8.09 8.60 -5.01
C TYR A 252 -8.28 10.03 -4.48
N HIS A 253 -8.31 10.19 -3.17
CA HIS A 253 -8.82 11.40 -2.52
C HIS A 253 -7.75 12.44 -2.19
N GLN A 254 -6.46 12.11 -2.32
CA GLN A 254 -5.37 13.01 -1.96
C GLN A 254 -4.72 13.74 -3.14
N THR A 255 -4.11 14.88 -2.80
CA THR A 255 -3.20 15.62 -3.68
C THR A 255 -1.78 15.55 -3.13
N TYR A 256 -0.79 15.77 -4.00
CA TYR A 256 0.61 15.86 -3.61
C TYR A 256 0.82 17.00 -2.58
N PRO A 257 1.64 16.81 -1.54
CA PRO A 257 1.89 17.81 -0.50
C PRO A 257 2.32 19.16 -1.05
N THR A 258 1.82 20.23 -0.46
CA THR A 258 2.12 21.61 -0.87
C THR A 258 3.20 22.28 -0.02
N ASP A 259 3.58 21.65 1.09
CA ASP A 259 4.58 22.12 2.03
C ASP A 259 5.67 21.06 2.26
N GLY A 260 6.85 21.53 2.63
CA GLY A 260 8.03 20.71 2.89
C GLY A 260 9.17 21.56 3.46
N GLU A 261 10.31 20.94 3.74
CA GLU A 261 11.50 21.66 4.20
C GLU A 261 12.14 22.48 3.06
N ALA A 262 12.96 23.48 3.39
CA ALA A 262 13.66 24.27 2.38
C ALA A 262 14.51 23.39 1.43
N SER A 263 15.14 22.35 1.97
CA SER A 263 15.95 21.41 1.17
C SER A 263 15.12 20.53 0.24
N ASP A 264 13.83 20.31 0.51
CA ASP A 264 12.93 19.57 -0.37
C ASP A 264 12.56 20.40 -1.60
N LYS A 265 12.40 21.71 -1.43
CA LYS A 265 12.22 22.65 -2.54
C LYS A 265 13.45 22.67 -3.46
N ASP A 266 14.66 22.73 -2.89
CA ASP A 266 15.91 22.73 -3.65
C ASP A 266 16.12 21.42 -4.43
N LYS A 267 15.61 20.30 -3.90
CA LYS A 267 15.58 18.98 -4.58
C LYS A 267 14.45 18.84 -5.60
N GLY A 268 13.60 19.86 -5.76
CA GLY A 268 12.48 19.83 -6.69
C GLY A 268 11.29 18.97 -6.24
N LEU A 269 11.26 18.50 -4.98
CA LEU A 269 10.19 17.64 -4.48
C LEU A 269 8.83 18.36 -4.42
N LEU A 270 8.81 19.69 -4.40
CA LEU A 270 7.58 20.49 -4.44
C LEU A 270 7.12 20.85 -5.86
N ALA A 271 7.77 20.33 -6.92
CA ALA A 271 7.40 20.63 -8.31
C ALA A 271 5.98 20.13 -8.68
N ASP A 272 5.50 19.10 -7.99
CA ASP A 272 4.19 18.50 -8.18
C ASP A 272 3.17 18.94 -7.11
N ALA A 273 3.49 19.92 -6.27
CA ALA A 273 2.63 20.42 -5.20
C ALA A 273 1.17 20.65 -5.66
N GLY A 274 0.23 20.04 -4.94
CA GLY A 274 -1.21 20.15 -5.21
C GLY A 274 -1.72 19.31 -6.39
N LYS A 275 -0.87 18.59 -7.14
CA LYS A 275 -1.33 17.69 -8.21
C LYS A 275 -2.10 16.51 -7.64
N GLN A 276 -3.13 16.07 -8.36
CA GLN A 276 -3.95 14.92 -7.99
C GLN A 276 -3.12 13.63 -7.98
N LEU A 277 -3.14 12.90 -6.85
CA LEU A 277 -2.48 11.60 -6.74
C LEU A 277 -3.38 10.45 -7.26
N PRO A 278 -2.77 9.30 -7.62
CA PRO A 278 -1.34 9.11 -7.86
C PRO A 278 -0.87 9.77 -9.17
N LEU A 279 0.42 10.12 -9.22
CA LEU A 279 1.06 10.70 -10.42
C LEU A 279 1.36 9.65 -11.50
N MET A 280 1.59 8.40 -11.08
CA MET A 280 1.82 7.26 -11.97
C MET A 280 0.51 6.56 -12.33
N ASP A 281 0.44 6.02 -13.54
CA ASP A 281 -0.73 5.25 -14.00
C ASP A 281 -0.65 3.79 -13.55
N GLU A 282 0.56 3.25 -13.44
CA GLU A 282 0.80 1.85 -13.09
C GLU A 282 2.09 1.69 -12.28
N ILE A 283 2.08 0.78 -11.31
CA ILE A 283 3.27 0.28 -10.62
C ILE A 283 3.43 -1.20 -10.98
N ARG A 284 4.63 -1.58 -11.43
CA ARG A 284 4.99 -2.96 -11.73
C ARG A 284 6.09 -3.46 -10.82
N MET A 285 5.84 -4.62 -10.24
CA MET A 285 6.61 -5.18 -9.15
C MET A 285 6.96 -6.65 -9.38
N PRO A 286 7.93 -6.95 -10.25
CA PRO A 286 8.45 -8.31 -10.41
C PRO A 286 9.11 -8.79 -9.10
N LEU A 287 8.90 -10.07 -8.77
CA LEU A 287 9.69 -10.74 -7.73
C LEU A 287 11.07 -11.08 -8.28
N ILE A 288 12.11 -10.50 -7.69
CA ILE A 288 13.51 -10.78 -8.00
C ILE A 288 14.27 -10.85 -6.68
N GLU A 289 14.49 -12.07 -6.19
CA GLU A 289 15.11 -12.33 -4.88
C GLU A 289 16.62 -12.04 -4.90
N GLU A 290 17.27 -12.33 -6.03
CA GLU A 290 18.72 -12.22 -6.18
C GLU A 290 19.16 -10.80 -6.59
N PRO A 291 20.10 -10.16 -5.86
CA PRO A 291 20.52 -8.78 -6.13
C PRO A 291 21.15 -8.57 -7.52
N GLN A 292 21.98 -9.50 -7.98
CA GLN A 292 22.70 -9.35 -9.26
C GLN A 292 21.76 -9.33 -10.49
N PRO A 293 20.80 -10.27 -10.62
CA PRO A 293 19.76 -10.16 -11.65
C PRO A 293 18.95 -8.86 -11.60
N ALA A 294 18.59 -8.38 -10.41
CA ALA A 294 17.86 -7.11 -10.25
C ALA A 294 18.71 -5.93 -10.75
N MET A 295 19.99 -5.88 -10.37
CA MET A 295 20.92 -4.84 -10.82
C MET A 295 21.11 -4.86 -12.34
N LEU A 296 21.25 -6.04 -12.97
CA LEU A 296 21.36 -6.14 -14.43
C LEU A 296 20.12 -5.60 -15.15
N LYS A 297 18.92 -5.83 -14.60
CA LYS A 297 17.69 -5.27 -15.15
C LYS A 297 17.62 -3.75 -14.98
N PHE A 298 18.01 -3.22 -13.82
CA PHE A 298 18.10 -1.78 -13.57
C PHE A 298 19.07 -1.11 -14.57
N LEU A 299 20.27 -1.67 -14.76
CA LEU A 299 21.26 -1.13 -15.70
C LEU A 299 20.79 -1.13 -17.17
N LYS A 300 19.84 -2.01 -17.53
CA LYS A 300 19.19 -2.07 -18.85
C LYS A 300 17.97 -1.15 -18.98
N GLY A 301 17.54 -0.48 -17.90
CA GLY A 301 16.32 0.33 -17.88
C GLY A 301 15.03 -0.48 -17.80
N GLU A 302 15.09 -1.74 -17.37
CA GLU A 302 13.91 -2.58 -17.14
C GLU A 302 13.31 -2.36 -15.73
N LEU A 303 14.07 -1.76 -14.81
CA LEU A 303 13.63 -1.27 -13.51
C LEU A 303 13.98 0.23 -13.40
N ASP A 304 13.09 1.00 -12.78
CA ASP A 304 13.25 2.44 -12.58
C ASP A 304 13.91 2.78 -11.23
N TRP A 305 13.87 1.83 -10.27
CA TRP A 305 14.45 1.98 -8.94
C TRP A 305 14.99 0.66 -8.41
N ILE A 306 16.08 0.73 -7.64
CA ILE A 306 16.65 -0.39 -6.89
C ILE A 306 17.34 0.13 -5.61
N GLY A 307 17.21 -0.63 -4.51
CA GLY A 307 18.08 -0.47 -3.35
C GLY A 307 19.48 -1.01 -3.62
N MET A 308 20.52 -0.32 -3.17
CA MET A 308 21.89 -0.76 -3.40
C MET A 308 22.35 -1.76 -2.33
N ASP A 309 22.74 -2.96 -2.73
CA ASP A 309 23.49 -3.87 -1.88
C ASP A 309 24.93 -3.37 -1.64
N ARG A 310 25.65 -4.03 -0.72
CA ARG A 310 27.03 -3.65 -0.36
C ARG A 310 27.97 -3.65 -1.55
N ASP A 311 27.93 -4.68 -2.40
CA ASP A 311 28.90 -4.88 -3.47
C ASP A 311 28.71 -3.83 -4.57
N ASN A 312 27.46 -3.60 -4.95
CA ASN A 312 27.08 -2.55 -5.89
C ASN A 312 27.34 -1.16 -5.32
N PHE A 313 27.15 -0.94 -4.02
CA PHE A 313 27.50 0.32 -3.37
C PHE A 313 29.00 0.61 -3.44
N VAL A 314 29.86 -0.34 -3.06
CA VAL A 314 31.32 -0.20 -3.16
C VAL A 314 31.77 0.05 -4.61
N LYS A 315 31.10 -0.62 -5.57
CA LYS A 315 31.39 -0.46 -6.99
C LYS A 315 30.95 0.88 -7.54
N MET A 316 29.74 1.36 -7.23
CA MET A 316 29.10 2.48 -7.91
C MET A 316 29.20 3.81 -7.16
N ALA A 317 29.33 3.79 -5.83
CA ALA A 317 29.36 4.99 -5.01
C ALA A 317 30.78 5.36 -4.57
N GLY A 318 31.02 6.65 -4.40
CA GLY A 318 32.17 7.24 -3.71
C GLY A 318 31.69 8.04 -2.50
N LYS A 319 32.62 8.46 -1.65
CA LYS A 319 32.35 9.28 -0.46
C LYS A 319 33.20 10.55 -0.49
N LYS A 320 32.57 11.71 -0.38
CA LYS A 320 33.27 13.00 -0.27
C LYS A 320 33.92 13.14 1.11
N PRO A 321 34.93 14.00 1.27
CA PRO A 321 35.50 14.32 2.59
C PRO A 321 34.46 14.85 3.59
N THR A 322 33.39 15.49 3.10
CA THR A 322 32.25 15.96 3.90
C THR A 322 31.38 14.84 4.47
N GLY A 323 31.60 13.59 4.03
CA GLY A 323 30.82 12.42 4.42
C GLY A 323 29.68 12.06 3.48
N GLU A 324 29.34 12.94 2.53
CA GLU A 324 28.28 12.73 1.55
C GLU A 324 28.66 11.67 0.51
N PHE A 325 27.73 10.79 0.19
CA PHE A 325 27.92 9.79 -0.87
C PHE A 325 27.53 10.35 -2.24
N TYR A 326 28.25 9.96 -3.28
CA TYR A 326 27.94 10.32 -4.67
C TYR A 326 28.12 9.10 -5.59
N LEU A 327 27.44 9.09 -6.74
CA LEU A 327 27.71 8.08 -7.78
C LEU A 327 28.97 8.43 -8.54
N LYS A 328 29.84 7.45 -8.81
CA LYS A 328 30.99 7.61 -9.71
C LYS A 328 30.51 8.04 -11.10
N ASP A 329 31.33 8.83 -11.78
CA ASP A 329 30.98 9.51 -13.04
C ASP A 329 30.41 8.60 -14.14
N GLU A 330 30.86 7.33 -14.19
CA GLU A 330 30.35 6.36 -15.15
C GLU A 330 28.87 6.00 -14.94
N TYR A 331 28.36 6.09 -13.71
CA TYR A 331 26.96 5.83 -13.34
C TYR A 331 26.13 7.11 -13.25
N ALA A 332 26.72 8.22 -12.76
CA ALA A 332 26.04 9.50 -12.55
C ALA A 332 25.44 10.10 -13.82
N LYS A 333 25.94 9.72 -15.01
CA LYS A 333 25.39 10.13 -16.31
C LYS A 333 24.01 9.53 -16.63
N LYS A 334 23.63 8.43 -15.96
CA LYS A 334 22.41 7.67 -16.25
C LYS A 334 21.49 7.53 -15.05
N PHE A 335 22.04 7.52 -13.85
CA PHE A 335 21.30 7.21 -12.63
C PHE A 335 21.46 8.32 -11.61
N GLY A 336 20.41 8.53 -10.83
CA GLY A 336 20.48 9.28 -9.57
C GLY A 336 20.75 8.33 -8.41
N MET A 337 21.36 8.86 -7.35
CA MET A 337 21.41 8.19 -6.04
C MET A 337 20.80 9.13 -5.03
N TYR A 338 19.93 8.57 -4.19
CA TYR A 338 19.40 9.23 -3.02
C TYR A 338 19.82 8.43 -1.80
N THR A 339 20.11 9.13 -0.72
CA THR A 339 20.43 8.54 0.57
C THR A 339 19.56 9.21 1.62
N GLU A 340 18.98 8.42 2.51
CA GLU A 340 18.19 8.93 3.62
C GLU A 340 18.57 8.21 4.92
N PRO A 341 18.45 8.89 6.08
CA PRO A 341 18.53 8.21 7.36
C PRO A 341 17.36 7.23 7.47
N PHE A 342 17.68 5.96 7.69
CA PHE A 342 16.68 4.91 7.92
C PHE A 342 16.68 4.52 9.40
N LEU A 343 15.50 4.44 10.03
CA LEU A 343 15.36 4.05 11.43
C LEU A 343 15.33 2.52 11.53
N SER A 344 16.50 1.89 11.46
CA SER A 344 16.66 0.46 11.68
C SER A 344 17.68 0.16 12.78
N ILE A 345 17.51 -0.99 13.41
CA ILE A 345 18.49 -1.58 14.31
C ILE A 345 18.63 -3.04 13.89
N ASP A 346 19.81 -3.40 13.40
CA ASP A 346 20.16 -4.79 13.11
C ASP A 346 20.86 -5.39 14.33
N TYR A 347 20.37 -6.53 14.83
CA TYR A 347 20.91 -7.19 16.01
C TYR A 347 20.77 -8.70 15.94
N ILE A 348 21.61 -9.40 16.69
CA ILE A 348 21.53 -10.86 16.86
C ILE A 348 20.60 -11.15 18.05
N LEU A 349 19.54 -11.91 17.81
CA LEU A 349 18.58 -12.30 18.84
C LEU A 349 18.95 -13.69 19.38
N PHE A 350 19.30 -13.76 20.66
CA PHE A 350 19.55 -15.03 21.34
C PHE A 350 18.25 -15.61 21.88
N ASN A 351 18.06 -16.92 21.76
CA ASN A 351 16.95 -17.59 22.41
C ASN A 351 17.18 -17.59 23.94
N MET A 352 16.71 -16.55 24.62
CA MET A 352 16.86 -16.39 26.06
C MET A 352 16.07 -17.42 26.89
N LYS A 353 15.23 -18.24 26.24
CA LYS A 353 14.55 -19.39 26.85
C LYS A 353 15.37 -20.68 26.74
N ASP A 354 16.46 -20.69 25.99
CA ASP A 354 17.34 -21.86 25.87
C ASP A 354 18.16 -22.03 27.16
N PRO A 355 18.05 -23.18 27.85
CA PRO A 355 18.76 -23.43 29.11
C PRO A 355 20.29 -23.39 28.98
N LEU A 356 20.86 -23.67 27.81
CA LEU A 356 22.31 -23.66 27.58
C LEU A 356 22.83 -22.22 27.48
N LEU A 357 22.08 -21.32 26.84
CA LEU A 357 22.46 -19.91 26.71
C LEU A 357 22.23 -19.13 28.02
N PHE A 358 21.19 -19.46 28.77
CA PHE A 358 20.84 -18.75 30.01
C PHE A 358 21.87 -18.95 31.14
N LYS A 359 22.52 -20.13 31.22
CA LYS A 359 23.46 -20.46 32.31
C LYS A 359 24.73 -19.61 32.35
N HIS A 360 25.08 -18.93 31.26
CA HIS A 360 26.37 -18.25 31.11
C HIS A 360 26.30 -16.71 31.15
N ILE A 361 25.11 -16.10 31.16
CA ILE A 361 24.97 -14.64 30.95
C ILE A 361 24.80 -13.83 32.25
N LEU A 362 24.51 -14.45 33.41
CA LEU A 362 24.31 -13.73 34.68
C LEU A 362 25.36 -14.06 35.77
N LYS A 363 26.54 -14.53 35.38
CA LYS A 363 27.70 -14.61 36.28
C LYS A 363 28.74 -13.59 35.83
N ASN A 364 28.52 -12.32 36.14
CA ASN A 364 29.55 -11.29 36.30
C ASN A 364 28.96 -10.12 37.08
#